data_AF-A0A845S7X5-F1
#
_entry.id   AF-A0A845S7X5-F1
#
_cell.length_a   1.000
_cell.length_b   1.000
_cell.length_c   1.000
_cell.angle_alpha   90.00
_cell.angle_beta   90.00
_cell.angle_gamma   90.00
#
_symmetry.space_group_name_H-M   'P 1'
#
loop_
_entity.id
_entity.type
_entity.pdbx_description
1 polymer ?
#
loop_
_entity_poly.entity_id
_entity_poly.type
_entity_poly.pdbx_seq_one_letter_code
_entity_poly.pdbx_strand_id
1 'polypeptide(L)'
;MVHSIVIIFLIFAGLFALVHSMAMAASLYWYFWWFDIFMHFWGGLLIGLGVHALSTLRFLRMNPTTKTVLMIILVIIVGWEVFERYAGLYDPMVYVIDTTQDLLLGLSGGLLAHFVFRTYRMK
;
A
#
# COMPACT_ATOMS: atom_id res chain seq x y z
N MET A 1 6.86 24.96 -0.37
CA MET A 1 7.59 24.22 0.67
C MET A 1 7.11 22.78 0.58
N VAL A 2 8.02 21.82 0.45
CA VAL A 2 7.65 20.39 0.41
C VAL A 2 7.38 19.96 1.84
N HIS A 3 6.21 19.38 2.11
CA HIS A 3 5.86 18.89 3.45
C HIS A 3 6.66 17.63 3.76
N SER A 4 7.11 17.46 5.01
CA SER A 4 7.91 16.30 5.44
C SER A 4 7.25 14.96 5.13
N ILE A 5 5.91 14.91 5.18
CA ILE A 5 5.15 13.71 4.84
C ILE A 5 5.31 13.28 3.38
N VAL A 6 5.48 14.22 2.45
CA VAL A 6 5.76 13.93 1.05
C VAL A 6 7.14 13.31 0.91
N ILE A 7 8.13 13.83 1.65
CA ILE A 7 9.50 13.28 1.66
C ILE A 7 9.48 11.85 2.23
N ILE A 8 8.80 11.64 3.37
CA ILE A 8 8.65 10.31 3.98
C ILE A 8 7.99 9.34 3.00
N PHE A 9 6.88 9.74 2.36
CA PHE A 9 6.19 8.94 1.36
C PHE A 9 7.12 8.56 0.21
N LEU A 10 7.85 9.52 -0.37
CA LEU A 10 8.75 9.27 -1.51
C LEU A 10 9.90 8.33 -1.13
N ILE A 11 10.47 8.45 0.07
CA ILE A 11 11.52 7.54 0.54
C ILE A 11 10.95 6.12 0.69
N PHE A 12 9.82 5.97 1.38
CA PHE A 12 9.20 4.65 1.58
C PHE A 12 8.76 4.02 0.24
N ALA A 13 8.20 4.81 -0.67
CA ALA A 13 7.79 4.35 -1.99
C ALA A 13 9.00 3.96 -2.86
N GLY A 14 10.08 4.74 -2.81
CA GLY A 14 11.32 4.43 -3.52
C GLY A 14 11.97 3.13 -3.02
N LEU A 15 12.02 2.94 -1.70
CA LEU A 15 12.52 1.70 -1.10
C LEU A 15 11.64 0.50 -1.45
N PHE A 16 10.32 0.64 -1.37
CA PHE A 16 9.38 -0.39 -1.80
C PHE A 16 9.58 -0.77 -3.27
N ALA A 17 9.68 0.21 -4.16
CA ALA A 17 9.87 -0.02 -5.59
C ALA A 17 11.20 -0.75 -5.87
N LEU A 18 12.27 -0.37 -5.17
CA LEU A 18 13.56 -1.05 -5.25
C LEU A 18 13.45 -2.51 -4.80
N VAL A 19 12.88 -2.74 -3.61
CA VAL A 19 12.72 -4.08 -3.03
C VAL A 19 11.82 -4.95 -3.92
N HIS A 20 10.69 -4.44 -4.39
CA HIS A 20 9.79 -5.13 -5.32
C HIS A 20 10.51 -5.49 -6.62
N SER A 21 11.25 -4.56 -7.22
CA SER A 21 11.98 -4.80 -8.47
C SER A 21 13.04 -5.90 -8.30
N MET A 22 13.79 -5.87 -7.19
CA MET A 22 14.74 -6.93 -6.85
C MET A 22 14.03 -8.27 -6.61
N ALA A 23 12.89 -8.25 -5.92
CA ALA A 23 12.12 -9.43 -5.61
C ALA A 23 11.55 -10.11 -6.86
N MET A 24 11.04 -9.34 -7.80
CA MET A 24 10.61 -9.86 -9.11
C MET A 24 11.79 -10.44 -9.89
N ALA A 25 12.91 -9.70 -9.97
CA ALA A 25 14.09 -10.12 -10.74
C ALA A 25 14.74 -11.40 -10.19
N ALA A 26 14.72 -11.60 -8.87
CA ALA A 26 15.27 -12.78 -8.21
C ALA A 26 14.19 -13.81 -7.81
N SER A 27 12.95 -13.64 -8.27
CA SER A 27 11.81 -14.50 -7.96
C SER A 27 11.58 -14.75 -6.46
N LEU A 28 11.88 -13.76 -5.61
CA LEU A 28 11.84 -13.90 -4.15
C LEU A 28 10.44 -14.22 -3.61
N TYR A 29 9.38 -13.73 -4.26
CA TYR A 29 7.99 -14.03 -3.92
C TYR A 29 7.69 -15.54 -3.92
N TRP A 30 8.31 -16.29 -4.83
CA TRP A 30 8.08 -17.73 -4.98
C TRP A 30 8.99 -18.59 -4.10
N TYR A 31 10.11 -18.03 -3.62
CA TYR A 31 11.04 -18.75 -2.74
C TYR A 31 10.76 -18.51 -1.26
N PHE A 32 10.26 -17.33 -0.89
CA PHE A 32 10.04 -16.92 0.49
C PHE A 32 8.58 -16.56 0.72
N TRP A 33 7.81 -17.50 1.26
CA TRP A 33 6.36 -17.35 1.50
C TRP A 33 5.98 -16.11 2.31
N TRP A 34 6.82 -15.67 3.25
CA TRP A 34 6.55 -14.49 4.09
C TRP A 34 6.84 -13.16 3.38
N PHE A 35 7.55 -13.21 2.26
CA PHE A 35 7.98 -12.00 1.56
C PHE A 35 6.79 -11.27 0.95
N ASP A 36 5.87 -12.04 0.37
CA ASP A 36 4.64 -11.50 -0.18
C ASP A 36 3.76 -10.81 0.88
N ILE A 37 3.56 -11.49 2.01
CA ILE A 37 2.89 -10.97 3.22
C ILE A 37 3.45 -9.59 3.64
N PHE A 38 4.78 -9.50 3.73
CA PHE A 38 5.45 -8.27 4.11
C PHE A 38 5.21 -7.15 3.09
N MET A 39 5.26 -7.47 1.80
CA MET A 39 5.06 -6.52 0.72
C MET A 39 3.61 -6.03 0.63
N HIS A 40 2.62 -6.88 0.87
CA HIS A 40 1.21 -6.46 0.94
C HIS A 40 0.95 -5.48 2.08
N PHE A 41 1.50 -5.73 3.26
CA PHE A 41 1.43 -4.79 4.38
C PHE A 41 2.12 -3.45 4.06
N TRP A 42 3.32 -3.47 3.48
CA TRP A 42 4.04 -2.26 3.07
C TRP A 42 3.28 -1.51 1.96
N GLY A 43 2.71 -2.20 0.98
CA GLY A 43 1.84 -1.61 -0.05
C GLY A 43 0.66 -0.88 0.59
N GLY A 44 0.01 -1.50 1.58
CA GLY A 44 -0.99 -0.85 2.43
C GLY A 44 -0.50 0.45 3.06
N LEU A 45 0.65 0.41 3.75
CA LEU A 45 1.26 1.60 4.37
C LEU A 45 1.48 2.73 3.36
N LEU A 46 1.95 2.41 2.14
CA LEU A 46 2.16 3.39 1.09
C LEU A 46 0.87 4.03 0.62
N ILE A 47 -0.22 3.27 0.51
CA ILE A 47 -1.53 3.84 0.15
C ILE A 47 -1.95 4.87 1.21
N GLY A 48 -1.91 4.50 2.49
CA GLY A 48 -2.29 5.41 3.58
C GLY A 48 -1.41 6.66 3.65
N LEU A 49 -0.08 6.49 3.54
CA LEU A 49 0.88 7.60 3.46
C LEU A 49 0.65 8.47 2.23
N GLY A 50 0.38 7.85 1.07
CA GLY A 50 0.14 8.52 -0.20
C GLY A 50 -1.09 9.42 -0.14
N VAL A 51 -2.20 8.95 0.45
CA VAL A 51 -3.39 9.79 0.63
C VAL A 51 -3.08 11.03 1.47
N HIS A 52 -2.36 10.88 2.58
CA HIS A 52 -1.96 12.03 3.40
C HIS A 52 -0.96 12.94 2.68
N ALA A 53 0.04 12.40 1.98
CA ALA A 53 0.98 13.18 1.18
C ALA A 53 0.27 13.99 0.09
N LEU A 54 -0.65 13.37 -0.66
CA LEU A 54 -1.46 14.02 -1.68
C LEU A 54 -2.35 15.12 -1.11
N SER A 55 -2.86 14.96 0.12
CA SER A 55 -3.69 15.98 0.77
C SER A 55 -2.93 17.30 1.05
N THR A 56 -1.60 17.27 1.04
CA THR A 56 -0.77 18.48 1.19
C THR A 56 -0.59 19.28 -0.10
N LEU A 57 -0.99 18.72 -1.25
CA LEU A 57 -0.81 19.38 -2.54
C LEU A 57 -1.88 20.47 -2.73
N ARG A 58 -1.44 21.72 -2.94
CA ARG A 58 -2.33 22.90 -3.01
C ARG A 58 -3.44 22.81 -4.06
N PHE A 59 -3.21 22.08 -5.15
CA PHE A 59 -4.19 21.91 -6.23
C PHE A 59 -5.20 20.80 -5.97
N LEU A 60 -4.94 19.90 -5.01
CA LEU A 60 -5.82 18.79 -4.68
C LEU A 60 -6.57 19.10 -3.39
N ARG A 61 -7.87 19.39 -3.50
CA ARG A 61 -8.73 19.58 -2.33
C ARG A 61 -9.22 18.24 -1.81
N MET A 62 -8.37 17.55 -1.05
CA MET A 62 -8.70 16.26 -0.44
C MET A 62 -8.50 16.30 1.06
N ASN A 63 -9.53 15.91 1.81
CA ASN A 63 -9.41 15.70 3.25
C ASN A 63 -9.21 14.20 3.52
N PRO A 64 -8.09 13.79 4.15
CA PRO A 64 -7.77 12.40 4.43
C PRO A 64 -8.59 11.90 5.62
N THR A 65 -9.91 11.89 5.51
CA THR A 65 -10.79 11.29 6.53
C THR A 65 -10.64 9.78 6.55
N THR A 66 -11.01 9.13 7.65
CA THR A 66 -11.00 7.65 7.73
C THR A 66 -11.83 7.02 6.63
N LYS A 67 -12.99 7.61 6.28
CA LYS A 67 -13.82 7.13 5.15
C LYS A 67 -13.09 7.26 3.82
N THR A 68 -12.50 8.42 3.53
CA THR A 68 -11.76 8.67 2.28
C THR A 68 -10.61 7.67 2.14
N VAL A 69 -9.80 7.52 3.18
CA VAL A 69 -8.63 6.64 3.18
C VAL A 69 -9.06 5.18 3.04
N LEU A 70 -10.08 4.73 3.78
CA LEU A 70 -10.61 3.37 3.68
C LEU A 70 -11.09 3.05 2.26
N MET A 71 -11.83 3.96 1.62
CA MET A 71 -12.30 3.76 0.25
C MET A 71 -11.13 3.63 -0.74
N ILE A 72 -10.11 4.49 -0.62
CA ILE A 72 -8.94 4.44 -1.51
C ILE A 72 -8.15 3.15 -1.29
N ILE A 73 -7.94 2.75 -0.03
CA ILE A 73 -7.30 1.47 0.31
C ILE A 73 -8.04 0.32 -0.37
N LEU A 74 -9.35 0.21 -0.14
CA LEU A 74 -10.17 -0.87 -0.70
C LEU A 74 -10.09 -0.94 -2.23
N VAL A 75 -10.16 0.21 -2.92
CA VAL A 75 -10.05 0.27 -4.38
C VAL A 75 -8.69 -0.25 -4.86
N ILE A 76 -7.61 0.15 -4.20
CA ILE A 76 -6.25 -0.22 -4.64
C ILE A 76 -5.94 -1.69 -4.31
N ILE A 77 -6.24 -2.16 -3.09
CA ILE A 77 -5.94 -3.54 -2.70
C ILE A 77 -6.77 -4.53 -3.51
N VAL A 78 -8.07 -4.27 -3.73
CA VAL A 78 -8.90 -5.13 -4.59
C VAL A 78 -8.45 -5.04 -6.04
N GLY A 79 -8.03 -3.85 -6.49
CA GLY A 79 -7.45 -3.67 -7.82
C GLY A 79 -6.19 -4.51 -8.03
N TRP A 80 -5.35 -4.65 -7.00
CA TRP A 80 -4.16 -5.50 -7.04
C TRP A 80 -4.50 -6.98 -7.18
N GLU A 81 -5.41 -7.50 -6.36
CA GLU A 81 -5.89 -8.90 -6.46
C GLU A 81 -6.49 -9.24 -7.83
N VAL A 82 -7.25 -8.30 -8.40
CA VAL A 82 -7.81 -8.45 -9.74
C VAL A 82 -6.69 -8.49 -10.79
N PHE A 83 -5.67 -7.65 -10.63
CA PHE A 83 -4.49 -7.65 -11.49
C PHE A 83 -3.72 -8.96 -11.41
N GLU A 84 -3.42 -9.47 -10.21
CA GLU A 84 -2.67 -10.72 -10.03
C GLU A 84 -3.39 -11.90 -10.65
N ARG A 85 -4.70 -11.99 -10.43
CA ARG A 85 -5.53 -13.01 -11.07
C ARG A 85 -5.46 -12.92 -12.60
N TYR A 86 -5.58 -11.71 -13.16
CA TYR A 86 -5.53 -11.50 -14.60
C TYR A 86 -4.15 -11.82 -15.19
N ALA A 87 -3.08 -11.48 -14.46
CA ALA A 87 -1.70 -11.73 -14.85
C ALA A 87 -1.25 -13.19 -14.64
N GLY A 88 -2.08 -14.03 -14.01
CA GLY A 88 -1.74 -15.42 -13.68
C GLY A 88 -0.71 -15.54 -12.56
N LEU A 89 -0.60 -14.52 -11.69
CA LEU A 89 0.33 -14.44 -10.58
C LEU A 89 -0.26 -14.99 -9.27
N TYR A 90 -1.08 -16.03 -9.34
CA TYR A 90 -1.76 -16.60 -8.18
C TYR A 90 -1.63 -18.12 -8.15
N ASP A 91 -1.70 -18.72 -6.97
CA ASP A 91 -1.79 -20.17 -6.81
C ASP A 91 -3.28 -20.60 -6.65
N PRO A 92 -3.85 -21.37 -7.59
CA PRO A 92 -5.23 -21.82 -7.51
C PRO A 92 -5.60 -22.61 -6.25
N MET A 93 -4.63 -23.29 -5.62
CA MET A 93 -4.87 -24.13 -4.45
C MET A 93 -5.06 -23.30 -3.18
N VAL A 94 -4.44 -22.12 -3.12
CA VAL A 94 -4.48 -21.24 -1.94
C VAL A 94 -5.07 -19.87 -2.23
N TYR A 95 -5.54 -19.62 -3.45
CA TYR A 95 -6.07 -18.32 -3.90
C TYR A 95 -6.99 -17.62 -2.89
N VAL A 96 -7.95 -18.34 -2.31
CA VAL A 96 -8.91 -17.73 -1.38
C VAL A 96 -8.24 -17.30 -0.07
N ILE A 97 -7.31 -18.11 0.46
CA ILE A 97 -6.62 -17.78 1.72
C ILE A 97 -5.61 -16.65 1.49
N ASP A 98 -4.90 -16.69 0.36
CA ASP A 98 -3.89 -15.71 -0.08
C ASP A 98 -4.53 -14.32 -0.27
N THR A 99 -5.50 -14.21 -1.18
CA THR A 99 -6.25 -12.97 -1.42
C THR A 99 -6.90 -12.43 -0.13
N THR A 100 -7.44 -13.31 0.73
CA THR A 100 -8.02 -12.82 2.00
C THR A 100 -6.94 -12.22 2.90
N GLN A 101 -5.79 -12.87 2.99
CA GLN A 101 -4.66 -12.40 3.77
C GLN A 101 -4.12 -11.06 3.22
N ASP A 102 -3.98 -10.95 1.90
CA ASP A 102 -3.44 -9.75 1.25
C ASP A 102 -4.36 -8.54 1.38
N LEU A 103 -5.67 -8.76 1.27
CA LEU A 103 -6.67 -7.73 1.58
C LEU A 103 -6.59 -7.27 3.05
N LEU A 104 -6.43 -8.19 4.00
CA LEU A 104 -6.30 -7.84 5.42
C LEU A 104 -4.98 -7.11 5.72
N LEU A 105 -3.88 -7.52 5.10
CA LEU A 105 -2.56 -6.90 5.28
C LEU A 105 -2.51 -5.51 4.65
N GLY A 106 -2.97 -5.37 3.41
CA GLY A 106 -3.08 -4.07 2.74
C GLY A 106 -3.99 -3.11 3.52
N LEU A 107 -5.12 -3.61 4.03
CA LEU A 107 -6.03 -2.83 4.88
C LEU A 107 -5.35 -2.39 6.18
N SER A 108 -4.72 -3.31 6.90
CA SER A 108 -4.08 -3.03 8.19
C SER A 108 -2.91 -2.06 8.05
N GLY A 109 -2.06 -2.21 7.03
CA GLY A 109 -0.98 -1.29 6.71
C GLY A 109 -1.51 0.12 6.41
N GLY A 110 -2.52 0.22 5.54
CA GLY A 110 -3.09 1.52 5.17
C GLY A 110 -3.78 2.23 6.33
N LEU A 111 -4.51 1.49 7.17
CA LEU A 111 -5.13 2.04 8.37
C LEU A 111 -4.10 2.44 9.42
N LEU A 112 -3.02 1.67 9.59
CA LEU A 112 -1.93 2.03 10.50
C LEU A 112 -1.32 3.38 10.09
N ALA A 113 -0.95 3.53 8.81
CA ALA A 113 -0.45 4.81 8.28
C ALA A 113 -1.49 5.93 8.50
N HIS A 114 -2.77 5.67 8.25
CA HIS A 114 -3.81 6.65 8.50
C HIS A 114 -3.85 7.10 9.96
N PHE A 115 -3.84 6.18 10.92
CA PHE A 115 -3.95 6.50 12.34
C PHE A 115 -2.71 7.19 12.90
N VAL A 116 -1.52 6.88 12.38
CA VAL A 116 -0.28 7.58 12.75
C VAL A 116 -0.29 9.02 12.26
N PHE A 117 -0.78 9.27 11.04
CA PHE A 117 -0.68 10.59 10.40
C PHE A 117 -1.96 11.44 10.44
N ARG A 118 -3.11 10.92 10.89
CA ARG A 118 -4.36 11.70 11.04
C ARG A 118 -4.26 12.85 12.04
N THR A 119 -3.32 12.77 12.99
CA THR A 119 -3.06 13.82 13.99
C THR A 119 -1.99 14.80 13.52
N TYR A 120 -1.31 14.51 12.40
CA TYR A 120 -0.34 15.40 11.78
C TYR A 120 -1.11 16.60 11.20
N ARG A 121 -1.37 17.59 12.06
CA ARG A 121 -2.06 18.81 11.68
C ARG A 121 -1.20 19.54 10.66
N MET A 122 -1.71 19.66 9.44
CA MET A 122 -1.23 20.60 8.45
C MET A 122 -1.39 22.02 9.03
N LYS A 123 -0.33 22.53 9.68
CA LYS A 123 -0.14 23.96 9.89
C LYS A 123 0.59 24.54 8.70
#